data_AF-A0A8S3D7U4-F1
#
_entry.id   AF-A0A8S3D7U4-F1
#
_cell.length_a   1.000
_cell.length_b   1.000
_cell.length_c   1.000
_cell.angle_alpha   90.00
_cell.angle_beta   90.00
_cell.angle_gamma   90.00
#
_symmetry.space_group_name_H-M   'P 1'
#
loop_
_entity.id
_entity.type
_entity.pdbx_description
1 polymer ?
#
loop_
_entity_poly.entity_id
_entity_poly.type
_entity_poly.pdbx_seq_one_letter_code
_entity_poly.pdbx_strand_id
1 'polypeptide(L)'
;EERAAIYSFVAHIDDREIIAELKEKKQAQKEYCDGIKSGHGAYLLEQNEDSCDIFMINVGGIPPSKECIITIAYVSELELA
;
A
#
# COMPACT_ATOMS: atom_id res chain seq x y z
N GLU A 1 14.26 4.41 -18.68
CA GLU A 1 13.22 3.87 -17.79
C GLU A 1 13.75 4.00 -16.38
N GLU A 2 13.14 4.83 -15.56
CA GLU A 2 13.52 4.98 -14.16
C GLU A 2 13.11 3.70 -13.42
N ARG A 3 14.09 2.93 -12.93
CA ARG A 3 13.83 1.67 -12.23
C ARG A 3 13.74 1.92 -10.73
N ALA A 4 12.53 2.06 -10.23
CA ALA A 4 12.25 2.14 -8.80
C ALA A 4 11.45 0.92 -8.31
N ALA A 5 11.69 0.49 -7.07
CA ALA A 5 10.97 -0.58 -6.42
C ALA A 5 10.56 -0.18 -5.00
N ILE A 6 9.27 -0.27 -4.70
CA ILE A 6 8.74 -0.08 -3.34
C ILE A 6 9.03 -1.34 -2.54
N TYR A 7 9.66 -1.18 -1.38
CA TYR A 7 10.02 -2.31 -0.49
C TYR A 7 9.38 -2.20 0.91
N SER A 8 8.79 -1.06 1.25
CA SER A 8 8.07 -0.88 2.50
C SER A 8 6.84 0.00 2.34
N PHE A 9 5.76 -0.40 2.98
CA PHE A 9 4.52 0.34 3.13
C PHE A 9 4.00 0.14 4.55
N VAL A 10 3.80 1.26 5.25
CA VAL A 10 3.35 1.27 6.64
C VAL A 10 2.21 2.29 6.77
N ALA A 11 1.10 1.86 7.36
CA ALA A 11 0.01 2.74 7.74
C ALA A 11 -0.02 2.90 9.26
N HIS A 12 -0.09 4.14 9.72
CA HIS A 12 -0.21 4.49 11.14
C HIS A 12 -1.58 5.12 11.39
N ILE A 13 -2.35 4.54 12.31
CA ILE A 13 -3.66 5.08 12.72
C ILE A 13 -3.69 5.10 14.23
N ASP A 14 -3.82 6.31 14.80
CA ASP A 14 -3.64 6.56 16.23
C ASP A 14 -2.33 5.93 16.76
N ASP A 15 -2.44 4.92 17.63
CA ASP A 15 -1.39 4.18 18.30
C ASP A 15 -1.06 2.84 17.62
N ARG A 16 -1.66 2.56 16.46
CA ARG A 16 -1.48 1.30 15.72
C ARG A 16 -0.62 1.49 14.49
N GLU A 17 0.40 0.64 14.37
CA GLU A 17 1.21 0.48 13.18
C GLU A 17 0.76 -0.76 12.40
N ILE A 18 0.43 -0.57 11.12
CA ILE A 18 0.08 -1.64 10.18
C ILE A 18 1.22 -1.76 9.17
N ILE A 19 1.97 -2.85 9.26
CA ILE A 19 3.07 -3.18 8.34
C ILE A 19 2.53 -4.06 7.23
N ALA A 20 2.75 -3.67 5.98
CA ALA A 20 2.29 -4.42 4.84
C ALA A 20 3.12 -5.68 4.59
N GLU A 21 2.44 -6.75 4.19
CA GLU A 21 3.05 -8.00 3.77
C GLU A 21 3.00 -8.11 2.24
N LEU A 22 4.13 -8.41 1.61
CA LEU A 22 4.19 -8.61 0.16
C LEU A 22 3.52 -9.94 -0.20
N LYS A 23 2.53 -9.89 -1.09
CA LYS A 23 1.77 -11.06 -1.56
C LYS A 23 1.59 -11.01 -3.08
N GLU A 24 1.16 -12.13 -3.65
CA GLU A 24 0.71 -12.19 -5.04
C GLU A 24 -0.50 -11.25 -5.23
N LYS A 25 -0.56 -10.58 -6.39
CA LYS A 25 -1.49 -9.48 -6.65
C LYS A 25 -2.94 -9.86 -6.37
N LYS A 26 -3.41 -10.98 -6.92
CA LYS A 26 -4.82 -11.41 -6.74
C LYS A 26 -5.11 -11.78 -5.30
N GLN A 27 -4.15 -12.41 -4.61
CA GLN A 27 -4.29 -12.72 -3.19
C GLN A 27 -4.41 -11.43 -2.35
N ALA A 28 -3.55 -10.44 -2.57
CA ALA A 28 -3.60 -9.16 -1.86
C ALA A 28 -4.93 -8.41 -2.09
N GLN A 29 -5.39 -8.34 -3.35
CA GLN A 29 -6.67 -7.73 -3.71
C GLN A 29 -7.86 -8.43 -3.05
N LYS A 30 -7.83 -9.77 -2.98
CA LYS A 30 -8.89 -10.55 -2.35
C LYS A 30 -8.95 -10.28 -0.84
N GLU A 31 -7.81 -10.35 -0.15
CA GLU A 31 -7.74 -10.08 1.29
C GLU A 31 -8.19 -8.65 1.63
N TYR A 32 -7.81 -7.67 0.80
CA TYR A 32 -8.31 -6.30 0.92
C TYR A 32 -9.84 -6.25 0.82
N CYS A 33 -10.41 -6.83 -0.25
CA CYS A 33 -11.86 -6.84 -0.46
C CYS A 33 -12.61 -7.53 0.69
N ASP A 34 -12.08 -8.64 1.19
CA ASP A 34 -12.68 -9.39 2.30
C ASP A 34 -12.61 -8.58 3.60
N GLY A 35 -11.48 -7.91 3.87
CA GLY A 35 -11.33 -6.99 5.00
C GLY A 35 -12.36 -5.85 4.99
N ILE A 36 -12.55 -5.21 3.84
CA ILE A 36 -13.56 -4.15 3.66
C ILE A 36 -14.97 -4.70 3.89
N LYS A 37 -15.31 -5.86 3.31
CA LYS A 37 -16.64 -6.48 3.48
C LYS A 37 -16.94 -6.86 4.92
N SER A 38 -15.92 -7.27 5.68
CA SER A 38 -16.05 -7.56 7.11
C SER A 38 -16.10 -6.30 8.00
N GLY A 39 -15.97 -5.10 7.42
CA GLY A 39 -15.96 -3.84 8.16
C GLY A 39 -14.65 -3.56 8.89
N HIS A 40 -13.57 -4.26 8.53
CA HIS A 40 -12.24 -4.00 9.05
C HIS A 40 -11.51 -2.93 8.23
N GLY A 41 -10.51 -2.30 8.84
CA GLY A 41 -9.54 -1.51 8.10
C GLY A 41 -8.75 -2.40 7.15
N ALA A 42 -8.59 -1.98 5.90
CA ALA A 42 -7.81 -2.70 4.90
C ALA A 42 -6.94 -1.73 4.11
N TYR A 43 -5.73 -2.17 3.79
CA TYR A 43 -4.66 -1.35 3.20
C TYR A 43 -4.01 -2.15 2.09
N LEU A 44 -4.02 -1.62 0.88
CA LEU A 44 -3.47 -2.29 -0.29
C LEU A 44 -2.60 -1.31 -1.07
N LEU A 45 -1.36 -1.69 -1.31
CA LEU A 45 -0.47 -1.03 -2.26
C LEU A 45 -0.28 -1.99 -3.44
N GLU A 46 -0.54 -1.51 -4.65
CA GLU A 46 -0.35 -2.28 -5.88
C GLU A 46 0.11 -1.40 -7.04
N GLN A 47 0.77 -2.00 -8.02
CA GLN A 47 1.11 -1.33 -9.27
C GLN A 47 -0.13 -1.26 -10.16
N ASN A 48 -0.32 -0.12 -10.81
CA ASN A 48 -1.41 0.10 -11.74
C ASN A 48 -1.29 -0.87 -12.94
N GLU A 49 -2.42 -1.37 -13.45
CA GLU A 49 -2.42 -2.36 -14.53
C GLU A 49 -2.06 -1.74 -15.89
N ASP A 50 -2.38 -0.46 -16.06
CA ASP A 50 -2.21 0.30 -17.30
C ASP A 50 -0.87 1.08 -17.32
N SER A 51 -0.21 1.22 -16.17
CA SER A 51 1.05 1.96 -16.05
C SER A 51 1.97 1.34 -15.00
N CYS A 52 3.15 0.91 -15.44
CA CYS A 52 4.19 0.36 -14.56
C CYS A 52 4.81 1.42 -13.62
N ASP A 53 4.68 2.70 -13.94
CA ASP A 53 5.33 3.76 -13.17
C ASP A 53 4.39 4.34 -12.09
N ILE A 54 3.15 3.85 -12.04
CA ILE A 54 2.13 4.31 -11.10
C ILE A 54 1.86 3.22 -10.07
N PHE A 55 1.99 3.57 -8.80
CA PHE A 55 1.53 2.78 -7.68
C PHE A 55 0.24 3.37 -7.12
N MET A 56 -0.72 2.51 -6.81
CA MET A 56 -2.00 2.86 -6.20
C MET A 56 -2.04 2.36 -4.77
N ILE A 57 -2.44 3.24 -3.86
CA ILE A 57 -2.65 2.93 -2.45
C ILE A 57 -4.14 3.06 -2.16
N ASN A 58 -4.76 1.95 -1.79
CA ASN A 58 -6.15 1.90 -1.35
C ASN A 58 -6.18 1.77 0.17
N VAL A 59 -6.81 2.74 0.83
CA VAL A 59 -6.99 2.77 2.29
C VAL A 59 -8.49 2.75 2.56
N GLY A 60 -8.97 1.68 3.17
CA GLY A 60 -10.40 1.52 3.46
C GLY A 60 -10.67 1.18 4.91
N GLY A 61 -11.89 1.47 5.37
CA GLY A 61 -12.31 1.21 6.74
C GLY A 61 -11.64 2.11 7.78
N ILE A 62 -11.17 3.31 7.40
CA ILE A 62 -10.66 4.30 8.38
C ILE A 62 -11.83 4.77 9.26
N PRO A 63 -11.73 4.65 10.60
CA PRO A 63 -12.79 5.12 11.47
C PRO A 63 -13.01 6.64 11.37
N PRO A 64 -14.25 7.14 11.57
CA PRO A 64 -14.52 8.58 11.54
C PRO A 64 -13.64 9.36 12.53
N SER A 65 -13.22 10.56 12.13
CA SER A 65 -12.40 11.46 12.96
C SER A 65 -11.02 10.90 13.33
N LYS A 66 -10.52 9.89 12.62
CA LYS A 66 -9.16 9.36 12.79
C LYS A 66 -8.25 9.80 11.65
N GLU A 67 -6.99 10.00 12.00
CA GLU A 67 -5.93 10.29 11.03
C GLU A 67 -5.22 8.99 10.64
N CYS A 68 -4.92 8.85 9.35
CA CYS A 68 -4.14 7.75 8.82
C CYS A 68 -2.90 8.33 8.14
N ILE A 69 -1.72 8.00 8.66
CA ILE A 69 -0.44 8.43 8.13
C ILE A 69 0.16 7.28 7.33
N ILE A 70 0.47 7.54 6.06
CA ILE A 70 1.06 6.56 5.16
C ILE A 70 2.54 6.86 4.98
N THR A 71 3.38 5.87 5.26
CA THR A 71 4.83 5.90 4.98
C THR A 71 5.16 4.84 3.93
N ILE A 72 5.84 5.26 2.86
CA ILE A 72 6.36 4.38 1.82
C ILE A 72 7.88 4.52 1.75
N ALA A 73 8.57 3.39 1.51
CA ALA A 73 9.99 3.39 1.21
C ALA A 73 10.22 2.69 -0.13
N TYR A 74 11.03 3.31 -0.97
CA TYR A 74 11.40 2.81 -2.28
C TYR A 74 12.92 2.91 -2.49
N VAL A 75 13.43 2.08 -3.36
CA VAL A 75 14.80 2.13 -3.86
C VAL A 75 14.75 2.45 -5.34
N SER A 76 15.72 3.23 -5.82
CA SER A 76 15.92 3.49 -7.24
C SER A 76 17.40 3.37 -7.57
N GLU A 77 17.71 2.93 -8.78
CA GLU A 77 19.06 3.00 -9.31
C GLU A 77 19.46 4.47 -9.52
N LEU A 78 20.69 4.83 -9.16
CA LEU A 78 21.25 6.16 -9.42
C LEU A 78 21.93 6.13 -10.79
N GLU A 79 21.54 7.03 -11.70
CA GLU A 79 22.22 7.15 -12.97
C GLU A 79 23.63 7.71 -12.77
N LEU A 80 24.64 7.01 -13.31
CA LEU A 80 25.99 7.53 -13.45
C LEU A 80 25.99 8.48 -14.65
N ALA A 81 26.18 9.77 -14.39
CA ALA A 81 26.30 10.83 -15.40
C ALA A 81 27.48 10.59 -16.36
#